data_AF-A0A9X0CAN1-F1
#
_entry.id   AF-A0A9X0CAN1-F1
#
_cell.length_a   1.000
_cell.length_b   1.000
_cell.length_c   1.000
_cell.angle_alpha   90.00
_cell.angle_beta   90.00
_cell.angle_gamma   90.00
#
_symmetry.space_group_name_H-M   'P 1'
#
loop_
_entity.id
_entity.type
_entity.pdbx_description
1 polymer ?
#
loop_
_entity_poly.entity_id
_entity_poly.type
_entity_poly.pdbx_seq_one_letter_code
_entity_poly.pdbx_strand_id
1 'polypeptide(L)' 'MSFPQSDHIVRVKLIDTTMYLTGITKVFVEPVVASHETFSFNDLAFLIENEQTGKKVMFDLGTRKDY' A
#
# COMPACT_ATOMS: atom_id res chain seq x y z
N MET A 1 -3.16 25.19 -3.89
CA MET A 1 -2.68 24.42 -2.72
C MET A 1 -1.30 24.94 -2.35
N SER A 2 -1.13 25.43 -1.12
CA SER A 2 0.19 25.74 -0.56
C SER A 2 0.56 24.61 0.41
N PHE A 3 1.64 23.89 0.13
CA PHE A 3 2.18 22.92 1.05
C PHE A 3 3.22 23.58 1.96
N PRO A 4 3.37 23.15 3.23
CA PRO A 4 4.45 23.64 4.08
C PRO A 4 5.82 23.34 3.45
N GLN A 5 6.73 24.31 3.43
CA GLN A 5 8.13 24.02 3.10
C GLN A 5 8.73 23.14 4.19
N SER A 6 9.49 22.13 3.77
CA SER A 6 10.16 21.18 4.66
C SER A 6 11.41 20.64 3.99
N ASP A 7 12.52 20.68 4.72
CA ASP A 7 13.80 20.08 4.31
C ASP A 7 14.02 18.69 4.95
N HIS A 8 13.02 18.17 5.68
CA HIS A 8 13.08 16.83 6.23
C HIS A 8 13.02 15.77 5.13
N ILE A 9 13.99 14.88 5.13
CA ILE A 9 14.04 13.70 4.27
C ILE A 9 13.66 12.48 5.12
N VAL A 10 12.86 11.60 4.55
CA VAL A 10 12.45 10.34 5.16
C VAL A 10 12.83 9.16 4.28
N ARG A 11 13.06 8.00 4.89
CA ARG A 11 13.15 6.74 4.16
C ARG A 11 11.78 6.10 4.11
N VAL A 12 11.33 5.76 2.91
CA VAL A 12 10.11 4.97 2.69
C VAL A 12 10.53 3.54 2.37
N LYS A 13 9.95 2.57 3.07
CA LYS A 13 10.13 1.15 2.82
C LYS A 13 8.78 0.54 2.46
N LEU A 14 8.75 -0.20 1.36
CA LEU A 14 7.64 -1.09 1.05
C LEU A 14 7.84 -2.38 1.85
N ILE A 15 6.79 -2.77 2.56
CA ILE A 15 6.75 -3.97 3.37
C ILE A 15 6.01 -5.04 2.58
N ASP A 16 6.70 -6.14 2.33
CA ASP A 16 6.06 -7.36 1.84
C ASP A 16 5.23 -7.96 2.98
N THR A 17 3.91 -7.84 2.86
CA THR A 17 2.96 -8.39 3.85
C THR A 17 2.80 -9.90 3.69
N THR A 18 3.39 -10.50 2.66
CA THR A 18 3.22 -11.89 2.20
C THR A 18 1.80 -12.24 1.76
N MET A 19 0.87 -11.27 1.76
CA MET A 19 -0.52 -11.49 1.42
C MET A 19 -0.73 -11.31 -0.09
N TYR A 20 -1.24 -12.38 -0.70
CA TYR A 20 -1.57 -12.45 -2.12
C TYR A 20 -3.08 -12.71 -2.27
N LEU A 21 -3.77 -11.78 -2.93
CA LEU A 21 -5.21 -11.75 -3.03
C LEU A 21 -5.65 -11.98 -4.47
N THR A 22 -6.83 -12.58 -4.66
CA THR A 22 -7.55 -12.59 -5.94
C THR A 22 -8.86 -11.82 -5.77
N GLY A 23 -9.01 -10.74 -6.51
CA GLY A 23 -10.18 -9.86 -6.45
C GLY A 23 -11.06 -9.96 -7.70
N ILE A 24 -12.30 -9.52 -7.57
CA ILE A 24 -13.22 -9.32 -8.71
C ILE A 24 -12.83 -8.02 -9.40
N THR A 25 -12.46 -8.07 -10.68
CA THR A 25 -11.96 -6.92 -11.46
C THR A 25 -12.91 -5.72 -11.41
N LYS A 26 -14.22 -5.97 -11.45
CA LYS A 26 -15.27 -4.93 -11.42
C LYS A 26 -15.19 -3.99 -10.20
N VAL A 27 -14.59 -4.43 -9.09
CA VAL A 27 -14.43 -3.61 -7.88
C VAL A 27 -13.29 -2.58 -8.02
N PHE A 28 -12.36 -2.81 -8.94
CA PHE A 28 -11.12 -2.03 -9.06
C PHE A 28 -10.98 -1.29 -10.39
N VAL A 29 -11.47 -1.88 -11.49
CA VAL A 29 -11.26 -1.38 -12.85
C VAL A 29 -12.56 -1.50 -13.66
N GLU A 30 -12.90 -0.44 -14.39
CA GLU A 30 -14.00 -0.41 -15.35
C GLU A 30 -13.51 0.19 -16.69
N PRO A 31 -13.86 -0.40 -17.85
CA PRO A 31 -14.69 -1.59 -18.04
C PRO A 31 -13.96 -2.90 -17.70
N VAL A 32 -14.72 -3.93 -17.31
CA VAL A 32 -14.19 -5.30 -17.18
C VAL A 32 -13.91 -5.85 -18.57
N VAL A 33 -12.69 -6.35 -18.78
CA VAL A 33 -12.28 -7.00 -20.04
C VAL A 33 -12.73 -8.46 -20.01
N ALA A 34 -13.28 -8.96 -21.12
CA ALA A 34 -13.69 -10.35 -21.24
C ALA A 34 -12.51 -11.29 -20.94
N SER A 35 -12.80 -12.37 -20.20
CA SER A 35 -11.80 -13.33 -19.70
C SER A 35 -10.81 -12.77 -18.67
N HIS A 36 -11.07 -11.56 -18.15
CA HIS A 36 -10.28 -10.90 -17.09
C HIS A 36 -11.20 -10.43 -15.95
N GLU A 37 -12.16 -11.28 -15.57
CA GLU A 37 -13.15 -10.98 -14.53
C GLU A 37 -12.54 -11.00 -13.11
N THR A 38 -11.36 -11.59 -12.97
CA THR A 38 -10.54 -11.55 -11.74
C THR A 38 -9.11 -11.13 -12.05
N PHE A 39 -8.43 -10.55 -11.06
CA PHE A 39 -6.98 -10.36 -11.09
C PHE A 39 -6.41 -10.60 -9.70
N SER A 40 -5.13 -10.98 -9.67
CA SER A 40 -4.40 -11.21 -8.44
C SER A 40 -3.40 -10.11 -8.17
N PHE A 41 -3.22 -9.76 -6.90
CA PHE A 41 -2.37 -8.65 -6.48
C PHE A 41 -1.79 -8.88 -5.08
N ASN A 42 -0.69 -8.18 -4.80
CA ASN A 42 -0.11 -8.13 -3.46
C ASN A 42 -0.78 -7.02 -2.66
N ASP A 43 -1.04 -7.32 -1.39
CA ASP A 43 -1.37 -6.34 -0.37
C ASP A 43 -0.07 -5.72 0.18
N LEU A 44 0.01 -4.40 0.25
CA LEU A 44 1.25 -3.66 0.49
C LEU A 44 1.08 -2.71 1.67
N ALA A 45 2.09 -2.67 2.53
CA ALA A 45 2.16 -1.70 3.61
C ALA A 45 3.46 -0.88 3.52
N PHE A 46 3.47 0.32 4.10
CA PHE A 46 4.60 1.23 4.00
C PHE A 46 5.08 1.66 5.39
N LEU A 47 6.37 1.49 5.63
CA LEU A 47 7.05 2.05 6.79
C LEU A 47 7.80 3.31 6.38
N ILE A 48 7.47 4.43 7.02
CA ILE A 48 8.18 5.70 6.83
C ILE A 48 9.01 5.98 8.07
N GLU A 49 10.31 6.20 7.87
CA GLU A 49 11.27 6.48 8.93
C GLU A 49 11.90 7.86 8.70
N ASN A 50 11.75 8.75 9.69
CA ASN A 50 12.48 10.02 9.73
C ASN A 50 13.67 9.86 10.67
N GLU A 51 14.86 9.65 10.11
CA GLU A 51 16.08 9.41 10.90
C GLU A 51 16.47 10.61 11.78
N GLN A 52 16.23 11.85 11.32
CA GLN A 52 16.59 13.07 12.05
C GLN A 52 15.80 13.21 13.36
N THR A 53 14.53 12.79 13.36
CA THR A 53 13.64 12.90 14.52
C THR A 53 13.47 11.58 15.27
N GLY A 54 13.94 10.46 14.72
CA GLY A 54 13.72 9.11 15.22
C GLY A 54 12.26 8.62 15.09
N LYS A 55 11.37 9.41 14.51
CA LYS A 55 9.95 9.06 14.38
C LYS A 55 9.74 8.05 13.25
N LYS A 56 8.77 7.16 13.48
CA LYS A 56 8.32 6.16 12.51
C LYS A 56 6.82 6.20 12.38
N VAL A 57 6.30 5.96 11.19
CA VAL A 57 4.87 5.80 10.93
C VAL A 57 4.66 4.66 9.95
N MET A 58 3.62 3.87 10.21
CA MET A 58 3.20 2.76 9.36
C MET A 58 1.90 3.16 8.66
N PHE A 59 1.84 2.95 7.35
CA PHE A 59 0.63 3.08 6.55
C PHE A 59 0.20 1.69 6.07
N ASP A 60 -1.07 1.38 6.33
CA ASP A 60 -1.63 0.04 6.21
C ASP A 60 -0.91 -0.99 7.11
N LEU A 61 -1.53 -2.16 7.29
CA LEU A 61 -0.98 -3.30 8.02
C LEU A 61 -1.20 -4.62 7.27
N GLY A 62 -1.78 -4.53 6.07
CA GLY A 62 -2.22 -5.65 5.28
C GLY A 62 -3.41 -6.37 5.90
N THR A 63 -3.66 -7.58 5.41
CA THR A 63 -4.84 -8.36 5.75
C THR A 63 -4.61 -9.23 6.99
N ARG A 64 -5.61 -9.29 7.88
CA ARG A 64 -5.64 -10.18 9.05
C ARG A 64 -5.47 -11.65 8.64
N LYS A 65 -4.90 -12.46 9.54
CA LYS A 65 -4.60 -13.89 9.29
C LYS A 65 -5.67 -14.84 9.85
N ASP A 66 -6.57 -14.33 10.67
CA ASP A 66 -7.52 -15.10 11.47
C ASP A 66 -8.93 -15.10 10.84
N TYR A 67 -8.98 -15.42 9.54
CA TYR A 67 -10.22 -15.64 8.79
C TYR A 67 -10.50 -17.13 8.59
#